data_AF-A0A8J7ZTF0-F1
#
_entry.id   AF-A0A8J7ZTF0-F1
#
_cell.length_a   1.000
_cell.length_b   1.000
_cell.length_c   1.000
_cell.angle_alpha   90.00
_cell.angle_beta   90.00
_cell.angle_gamma   90.00
#
_symmetry.space_group_name_H-M   'P 1'
#
loop_
_entity.id
_entity.type
_entity.pdbx_description
1 polymer ?
#
loop_
_entity_poly.entity_id
_entity_poly.type
_entity_poly.pdbx_seq_one_letter_code
_entity_poly.pdbx_strand_id
1 'polypeptide(L)'
;MTRKDPRPRPSDDLPFAVRVGETDALWETASRARTPRHLLVTPVRLHRRNVKRRLREAARPRSEFAFARLVDVARDLAGAARKETDAEPTTETLDRIDRLALTRRVLRDEAFPSEPLARVVGAPAADHAERIERARTSLGMVTGYHPDRLDALRAVAEETGGAAGDDARDLLEGLVALQAALGERADAAVSETELLRVATRHLAATPAVWEAAYPEIETLSVAGVSMLTATVEDFLRTVSVRTAVDVSLYLRAGSGPAIADQLRRADAAFDPGVDVS
;
A
#
# COMPACT_ATOMS: atom_id res chain seq x y z
N MET A 1 41.23 -3.76 -18.96
CA MET A 1 40.20 -4.82 -19.04
C MET A 1 39.39 -4.78 -17.77
N THR A 2 38.29 -4.04 -17.80
CA THR A 2 37.47 -3.71 -16.63
C THR A 2 36.54 -4.88 -16.34
N ARG A 3 36.70 -5.51 -15.17
CA ARG A 3 35.76 -6.52 -14.64
C ARG A 3 34.42 -5.84 -14.46
N LYS A 4 33.44 -6.24 -15.27
CA LYS A 4 32.04 -5.86 -15.14
C LYS A 4 31.48 -6.63 -13.95
N ASP A 5 31.16 -5.90 -12.89
CA ASP A 5 30.43 -6.41 -11.74
C ASP A 5 29.12 -7.08 -12.21
N PRO A 6 28.80 -8.31 -11.79
CA PRO A 6 27.53 -8.92 -12.17
C PRO A 6 26.44 -8.26 -11.33
N ARG A 7 25.66 -7.38 -11.95
CA ARG A 7 24.34 -7.00 -11.43
C ARG A 7 23.58 -8.30 -11.09
N PRO A 8 22.94 -8.39 -9.90
CA PRO A 8 22.05 -9.50 -9.62
C PRO A 8 21.00 -9.61 -10.74
N ARG A 9 20.67 -10.85 -11.11
CA ARG A 9 19.59 -11.11 -12.07
C ARG A 9 18.27 -10.97 -11.30
N PRO A 10 17.24 -10.34 -11.87
CA PRO A 10 15.91 -10.34 -11.26
C PRO A 10 15.49 -11.80 -11.02
N SER A 11 15.00 -12.10 -9.81
CA SER A 11 14.40 -13.40 -9.52
C SER A 11 13.11 -13.54 -10.32
N ASP A 12 13.02 -14.55 -11.20
CA ASP A 12 11.81 -14.80 -12.01
C ASP A 12 10.56 -15.13 -11.16
N ASP A 13 10.74 -15.53 -9.89
CA ASP A 13 9.63 -15.85 -8.99
C ASP A 13 9.37 -14.72 -7.99
N LEU A 14 8.27 -14.01 -8.20
CA LEU A 14 7.62 -13.22 -7.15
C LEU A 14 7.18 -14.16 -6.02
N PRO A 15 7.19 -13.73 -4.74
CA PRO A 15 6.76 -14.60 -3.65
C PRO A 15 5.28 -14.97 -3.74
N PHE A 16 4.48 -14.21 -4.49
CA PHE A 16 3.06 -14.43 -4.72
C PHE A 16 2.74 -14.60 -6.22
N ALA A 17 1.64 -15.28 -6.52
CA ALA A 17 1.20 -15.50 -7.90
C ALA A 17 0.59 -14.24 -8.51
N VAL A 18 0.95 -13.91 -9.75
CA VAL A 18 0.33 -12.82 -10.53
C VAL A 18 -0.45 -13.39 -11.70
N ARG A 19 -1.76 -13.12 -11.77
CA ARG A 19 -2.67 -13.61 -12.81
C ARG A 19 -3.27 -12.45 -13.59
N VAL A 20 -3.15 -12.47 -14.92
CA VAL A 20 -3.59 -11.37 -15.79
C VAL A 20 -4.77 -11.82 -16.64
N GLY A 21 -5.91 -11.14 -16.52
CA GLY A 21 -7.12 -11.48 -17.29
C GLY A 21 -7.85 -12.76 -16.83
N GLU A 22 -7.23 -13.56 -15.97
CA GLU A 22 -7.77 -14.81 -15.44
C GLU A 22 -8.60 -14.60 -14.16
N THR A 23 -9.40 -13.52 -14.09
CA THR A 23 -10.23 -13.31 -12.88
C THR A 23 -11.25 -14.44 -12.70
N ASP A 24 -11.61 -15.13 -13.79
CA ASP A 24 -12.58 -16.21 -13.76
C ASP A 24 -12.05 -17.46 -13.03
N ALA A 25 -10.74 -17.69 -13.04
CA ALA A 25 -10.08 -18.75 -12.28
C ALA A 25 -10.29 -18.62 -10.76
N LEU A 26 -10.62 -17.42 -10.26
CA LEU A 26 -10.83 -17.14 -8.84
C LEU A 26 -12.01 -17.90 -8.24
N TRP A 27 -13.01 -18.25 -9.05
CA TRP A 27 -14.21 -18.95 -8.59
C TRP A 27 -14.45 -20.30 -9.25
N GLU A 28 -13.57 -20.73 -10.15
CA GLU A 28 -13.62 -22.09 -10.71
C GLU A 28 -13.31 -23.15 -9.65
N THR A 29 -12.45 -22.80 -8.69
CA THR A 29 -12.07 -23.64 -7.55
C THR A 29 -13.05 -23.55 -6.37
N ALA A 30 -14.11 -22.76 -6.49
CA ALA A 30 -15.04 -22.49 -5.41
C ALA A 30 -15.70 -23.77 -4.86
N SER A 31 -15.49 -24.03 -3.57
CA SER A 31 -15.95 -25.21 -2.84
C SER A 31 -16.87 -24.85 -1.67
N ARG A 32 -17.63 -25.82 -1.15
CA ARG A 32 -18.45 -25.59 0.05
C ARG A 32 -17.57 -25.76 1.27
N ALA A 33 -17.37 -24.68 2.03
CA ALA A 33 -16.70 -24.72 3.32
C ALA A 33 -17.68 -24.36 4.46
N ARG A 34 -17.41 -24.86 5.68
CA ARG A 34 -18.16 -24.50 6.90
C ARG A 34 -17.73 -23.13 7.42
N THR A 35 -16.44 -22.86 7.34
CA THR A 35 -15.78 -21.58 7.62
C THR A 35 -15.12 -21.07 6.34
N PRO A 36 -15.08 -19.75 6.09
CA PRO A 36 -14.36 -19.23 4.94
C PRO A 36 -12.87 -19.53 5.05
N ARG A 37 -12.26 -20.03 3.97
CA ARG A 37 -10.83 -20.31 3.86
C ARG A 37 -10.10 -19.39 2.87
N HIS A 38 -10.86 -18.66 2.06
CA HIS A 38 -10.34 -17.76 1.04
C HIS A 38 -10.75 -16.32 1.33
N LEU A 39 -9.78 -15.47 1.65
CA LEU A 39 -9.99 -14.03 1.77
C LEU A 39 -9.87 -13.37 0.39
N LEU A 40 -11.00 -12.90 -0.14
CA LEU A 40 -11.06 -12.11 -1.35
C LEU A 40 -11.13 -10.62 -1.04
N VAL A 41 -10.04 -9.92 -1.36
CA VAL A 41 -9.95 -8.47 -1.26
C VAL A 41 -10.23 -7.83 -2.60
N THR A 42 -11.17 -6.88 -2.62
CA THR A 42 -11.43 -6.06 -3.81
C THR A 42 -11.35 -4.58 -3.44
N PRO A 43 -10.65 -3.74 -4.22
CA PRO A 43 -10.48 -2.33 -3.89
C PRO A 43 -11.81 -1.55 -3.89
N VAL A 44 -12.82 -2.00 -4.64
CA VAL A 44 -14.11 -1.31 -4.74
C VAL A 44 -15.30 -2.25 -4.57
N ARG A 45 -16.38 -1.73 -3.96
CA ARG A 45 -17.62 -2.48 -3.68
C ARG A 45 -18.28 -3.06 -4.96
N LEU A 46 -18.11 -2.38 -6.10
CA LEU A 46 -18.66 -2.83 -7.38
C LEU A 46 -18.08 -4.18 -7.81
N HIS A 47 -16.78 -4.40 -7.59
CA HIS A 47 -16.12 -5.67 -7.90
C HIS A 47 -16.62 -6.79 -7.02
N ARG A 48 -16.81 -6.53 -5.72
CA ARG A 48 -17.45 -7.48 -4.80
C ARG A 48 -18.83 -7.91 -5.29
N ARG A 49 -19.66 -6.95 -5.76
CA ARG A 49 -21.00 -7.28 -6.31
C ARG A 49 -20.90 -8.14 -7.57
N ASN A 50 -19.95 -7.83 -8.45
CA ASN A 50 -19.74 -8.59 -9.69
C ASN A 50 -19.26 -10.02 -9.42
N VAL A 51 -18.32 -10.22 -8.49
CA VAL A 51 -17.88 -11.57 -8.09
C VAL A 51 -19.03 -12.36 -7.48
N LYS A 52 -19.79 -11.75 -6.56
CA LYS A 52 -20.99 -12.37 -5.96
C LYS A 52 -22.08 -12.69 -6.99
N ARG A 53 -22.15 -11.96 -8.09
CA ARG A 53 -23.08 -12.23 -9.20
C ARG A 53 -22.57 -13.41 -10.02
N ARG A 54 -21.29 -13.41 -10.43
CA ARG A 54 -20.69 -14.49 -11.21
C ARG A 54 -20.70 -15.84 -10.47
N LEU A 55 -20.42 -15.85 -9.17
CA LEU A 55 -20.56 -17.06 -8.34
C LEU A 55 -22.00 -17.62 -8.38
N ARG A 56 -23.01 -16.74 -8.38
CA ARG A 56 -24.41 -17.14 -8.48
C ARG A 56 -24.76 -17.65 -9.89
N GLU A 57 -24.33 -16.93 -10.93
CA GLU A 57 -24.54 -17.31 -12.34
C GLU A 57 -23.90 -18.67 -12.64
N ALA A 58 -22.74 -18.97 -12.04
CA ALA A 58 -22.03 -20.24 -12.20
C ALA A 58 -22.47 -21.35 -11.21
N ALA A 59 -23.54 -21.13 -10.42
CA ALA A 59 -24.02 -22.04 -9.38
C ALA A 59 -22.94 -22.50 -8.37
N ARG A 60 -21.95 -21.64 -8.12
CA ARG A 60 -20.81 -21.91 -7.23
C ARG A 60 -21.11 -21.51 -5.78
N PRO A 61 -20.65 -22.30 -4.80
CA PRO A 61 -20.81 -21.96 -3.39
C PRO A 61 -20.03 -20.70 -3.03
N ARG A 62 -20.56 -19.96 -2.04
CA ARG A 62 -19.96 -18.70 -1.57
C ARG A 62 -19.36 -18.82 -0.17
N SER A 63 -19.56 -19.95 0.49
CA SER A 63 -19.20 -20.14 1.90
C SER A 63 -17.71 -20.27 2.14
N GLU A 64 -16.92 -20.56 1.11
CA GLU A 64 -15.46 -20.55 1.15
C GLU A 64 -14.86 -19.13 1.19
N PHE A 65 -15.59 -18.12 0.73
CA PHE A 65 -15.04 -16.77 0.56
C PHE A 65 -15.43 -15.81 1.68
N ALA A 66 -14.43 -15.26 2.36
CA ALA A 66 -14.54 -14.01 3.11
C ALA A 66 -14.26 -12.84 2.15
N PHE A 67 -15.08 -11.79 2.18
CA PHE A 67 -14.91 -10.65 1.28
C PHE A 67 -14.61 -9.38 2.07
N ALA A 68 -13.46 -8.78 1.83
CA ALA A 68 -12.99 -7.58 2.52
C ALA A 68 -12.52 -6.49 1.52
N ARG A 69 -12.31 -5.28 2.05
CA ARG A 69 -11.46 -4.25 1.42
C ARG A 69 -10.09 -4.25 2.09
N LEU A 70 -9.09 -3.67 1.44
CA LEU A 70 -7.75 -3.52 2.04
C LEU A 70 -7.78 -2.79 3.38
N VAL A 71 -8.59 -1.74 3.51
CA VAL A 71 -8.75 -1.04 4.79
C VAL A 71 -9.38 -1.91 5.88
N ASP A 72 -10.28 -2.82 5.53
CA ASP A 72 -10.90 -3.73 6.50
C ASP A 72 -9.85 -4.72 7.00
N VAL A 73 -9.01 -5.24 6.10
CA VAL A 73 -7.87 -6.09 6.45
C VAL A 73 -6.86 -5.37 7.34
N ALA A 74 -6.55 -4.10 7.03
CA ALA A 74 -5.64 -3.32 7.83
C ALA A 74 -6.16 -3.10 9.27
N ARG A 75 -7.48 -2.88 9.43
CA ARG A 75 -8.12 -2.77 10.75
C ARG A 75 -8.08 -4.07 11.52
N ASP A 76 -8.38 -5.19 10.87
CA ASP A 76 -8.37 -6.51 11.49
C ASP A 76 -6.96 -6.86 11.99
N LEU A 77 -5.93 -6.61 11.17
CA LEU A 77 -4.53 -6.81 11.55
C LEU A 77 -4.09 -5.87 12.68
N ALA A 78 -4.45 -4.60 12.64
CA ALA A 78 -4.15 -3.67 13.75
C ALA A 78 -4.86 -4.08 15.04
N GLY A 79 -6.12 -4.52 14.96
CA GLY A 79 -6.88 -5.02 16.10
C GLY A 79 -6.32 -6.31 16.69
N ALA A 80 -5.79 -7.21 15.85
CA ALA A 80 -5.07 -8.40 16.29
C ALA A 80 -3.71 -8.05 16.90
N ALA A 81 -2.96 -7.11 16.31
CA ALA A 81 -1.68 -6.65 16.86
C ALA A 81 -1.82 -6.07 18.27
N ARG A 82 -2.92 -5.35 18.59
CA ARG A 82 -3.21 -4.89 19.96
C ARG A 82 -3.35 -6.01 20.99
N LYS A 83 -3.70 -7.23 20.55
CA LYS A 83 -3.87 -8.39 21.42
C LYS A 83 -2.58 -9.21 21.54
N GLU A 84 -1.85 -9.29 20.44
CA GLU A 84 -0.63 -10.11 20.32
C GLU A 84 0.65 -9.36 20.75
N THR A 85 0.57 -8.04 20.91
CA THR A 85 1.74 -7.19 21.23
C THR A 85 1.36 -6.11 22.25
N ASP A 86 2.36 -5.54 22.93
CA ASP A 86 2.18 -4.37 23.79
C ASP A 86 1.96 -3.06 23.01
N ALA A 87 1.95 -3.11 21.67
CA ALA A 87 1.71 -1.96 20.83
C ALA A 87 0.21 -1.64 20.76
N GLU A 88 -0.13 -0.35 20.73
CA GLU A 88 -1.50 0.13 20.53
C GLU A 88 -1.68 0.79 19.14
N PRO A 89 -1.54 0.04 18.03
CA PRO A 89 -1.70 0.64 16.70
C PRO A 89 -3.11 1.17 16.53
N THR A 90 -3.24 2.35 15.91
CA THR A 90 -4.55 2.89 15.55
C THR A 90 -5.30 1.97 14.57
N THR A 91 -6.61 1.90 14.71
CA THR A 91 -7.53 1.20 13.80
C THR A 91 -8.38 2.18 12.99
N GLU A 92 -8.20 3.47 13.24
CA GLU A 92 -8.98 4.56 12.64
C GLU A 92 -8.16 5.28 11.58
N THR A 93 -8.87 6.00 10.71
CA THR A 93 -8.28 6.78 9.63
C THR A 93 -8.96 8.13 9.58
N LEU A 94 -8.20 9.20 9.38
CA LEU A 94 -8.78 10.51 9.10
C LEU A 94 -9.56 10.48 7.78
N ASP A 95 -10.75 11.07 7.81
CA ASP A 95 -11.49 11.32 6.57
C ASP A 95 -10.82 12.44 5.76
N ARG A 96 -11.33 12.70 4.55
CA ARG A 96 -10.72 13.70 3.66
C ARG A 96 -10.82 15.12 4.23
N ILE A 97 -11.94 15.45 4.88
CA ILE A 97 -12.19 16.79 5.43
C ILE A 97 -11.25 17.03 6.61
N ASP A 98 -11.19 16.07 7.54
CA ASP A 98 -10.34 16.14 8.72
C ASP A 98 -8.87 16.18 8.34
N ARG A 99 -8.44 15.32 7.41
CA ARG A 99 -7.06 15.34 6.90
C ARG A 99 -6.70 16.67 6.26
N LEU A 100 -7.59 17.25 5.47
CA LEU A 100 -7.31 18.53 4.82
C LEU A 100 -7.29 19.69 5.82
N ALA A 101 -8.15 19.65 6.85
CA ALA A 101 -8.13 20.60 7.95
C ALA A 101 -6.81 20.51 8.73
N LEU A 102 -6.37 19.29 9.07
CA LEU A 102 -5.09 19.05 9.75
C LEU A 102 -3.91 19.49 8.88
N THR A 103 -3.92 19.19 7.58
CA THR A 103 -2.90 19.67 6.62
C THR A 103 -2.79 21.19 6.63
N ARG A 104 -3.93 21.90 6.57
CA ARG A 104 -3.93 23.38 6.66
C ARG A 104 -3.41 23.89 7.99
N ARG A 105 -3.68 23.19 9.10
CA ARG A 105 -3.15 23.54 10.42
C ARG A 105 -1.63 23.39 10.45
N VAL A 106 -1.10 22.27 9.98
CA VAL A 106 0.36 22.03 9.90
C VAL A 106 1.04 23.07 9.01
N LEU A 107 0.48 23.37 7.84
CA LEU A 107 1.07 24.36 6.92
C LEU A 107 1.03 25.81 7.42
N ARG A 108 0.27 26.11 8.48
CA ARG A 108 0.21 27.42 9.14
C ARG A 108 1.02 27.47 10.43
N ASP A 109 1.50 26.32 10.89
CA ASP A 109 2.34 26.22 12.07
C ASP A 109 3.73 26.80 11.74
N GLU A 110 4.16 27.82 12.49
CA GLU A 110 5.47 28.46 12.28
C GLU A 110 6.63 27.49 12.49
N ALA A 111 6.42 26.42 13.29
CA ALA A 111 7.43 25.39 13.51
C ALA A 111 7.58 24.43 12.31
N PHE A 112 6.61 24.41 11.38
CA PHE A 112 6.66 23.54 10.21
C PHE A 112 7.46 24.22 9.07
N PRO A 113 8.48 23.57 8.49
CA PRO A 113 9.28 24.14 7.41
C PRO A 113 8.49 24.14 6.09
N SER A 114 7.62 25.13 5.93
CA SER A 114 6.72 25.26 4.77
C SER A 114 7.40 25.86 3.53
N GLU A 115 8.60 26.41 3.67
CA GLU A 115 9.32 27.13 2.61
C GLU A 115 9.59 26.27 1.37
N PRO A 116 10.06 25.00 1.47
CA PRO A 116 10.25 24.15 0.29
C PRO A 116 8.95 23.98 -0.51
N LEU A 117 7.83 23.72 0.18
CA LEU A 117 6.53 23.62 -0.48
C LEU A 117 6.13 24.95 -1.12
N ALA A 118 6.30 26.06 -0.39
CA ALA A 118 5.93 27.39 -0.86
C ALA A 118 6.69 27.81 -2.12
N ARG A 119 7.96 27.41 -2.28
CA ARG A 119 8.74 27.67 -3.51
C ARG A 119 8.14 27.01 -4.74
N VAL A 120 7.56 25.81 -4.58
CA VAL A 120 7.02 25.03 -5.69
C VAL A 120 5.55 25.36 -5.99
N VAL A 121 4.73 25.51 -4.93
CA VAL A 121 3.27 25.68 -5.11
C VAL A 121 2.78 27.11 -4.99
N GLY A 122 3.62 28.02 -4.46
CA GLY A 122 3.27 29.41 -4.15
C GLY A 122 3.15 29.66 -2.64
N ALA A 123 3.42 30.91 -2.24
CA ALA A 123 3.26 31.37 -0.87
C ALA A 123 1.94 32.15 -0.69
N PRO A 124 1.19 31.91 0.40
CA PRO A 124 1.48 30.96 1.48
C PRO A 124 1.10 29.51 1.12
N ALA A 125 1.93 28.54 1.51
CA ALA A 125 1.71 27.11 1.17
C ALA A 125 0.33 26.58 1.64
N ALA A 126 -0.18 27.09 2.76
CA ALA A 126 -1.48 26.73 3.32
C ALA A 126 -2.66 26.98 2.36
N ASP A 127 -2.56 27.98 1.47
CA ASP A 127 -3.59 28.28 0.48
C ASP A 127 -3.64 27.23 -0.65
N HIS A 128 -2.59 26.41 -0.75
CA HIS A 128 -2.45 25.34 -1.72
C HIS A 128 -2.58 23.93 -1.11
N ALA A 129 -3.14 23.81 0.10
CA ALA A 129 -3.23 22.55 0.86
C ALA A 129 -3.85 21.38 0.06
N GLU A 130 -4.83 21.62 -0.81
CA GLU A 130 -5.42 20.56 -1.64
C GLU A 130 -4.49 20.04 -2.74
N ARG A 131 -3.62 20.90 -3.29
CA ARG A 131 -2.60 20.48 -4.26
C ARG A 131 -1.51 19.70 -3.55
N ILE A 132 -1.08 20.17 -2.38
CA ILE A 132 -0.08 19.51 -1.53
C ILE A 132 -0.60 18.14 -1.08
N GLU A 133 -1.84 18.01 -0.61
CA GLU A 133 -2.41 16.73 -0.18
C GLU A 133 -2.49 15.71 -1.32
N ARG A 134 -2.85 16.16 -2.52
CA ARG A 134 -2.83 15.29 -3.72
C ARG A 134 -1.41 14.82 -4.04
N ALA A 135 -0.43 15.72 -3.98
CA ALA A 135 0.97 15.38 -4.22
C ALA A 135 1.50 14.41 -3.15
N ARG A 136 1.17 14.63 -1.87
CA ARG A 136 1.47 13.71 -0.75
C ARG A 136 0.88 12.32 -0.98
N THR A 137 -0.35 12.25 -1.44
CA THR A 137 -1.02 10.98 -1.75
C THR A 137 -0.33 10.27 -2.91
N SER A 138 0.03 10.99 -3.98
CA SER A 138 0.79 10.44 -5.11
C SER A 138 2.18 9.93 -4.70
N LEU A 139 2.90 10.68 -3.87
CA LEU A 139 4.19 10.26 -3.32
C LEU A 139 4.03 8.95 -2.54
N GLY A 140 3.01 8.86 -1.67
CA GLY A 140 2.69 7.64 -0.93
C GLY A 140 2.31 6.45 -1.82
N MET A 141 1.62 6.68 -2.95
CA MET A 141 1.29 5.59 -3.89
C MET A 141 2.53 4.96 -4.52
N VAL A 142 3.57 5.75 -4.82
CA VAL A 142 4.78 5.29 -5.51
C VAL A 142 5.84 4.77 -4.56
N THR A 143 5.98 5.40 -3.39
CA THR A 143 7.08 5.10 -2.47
C THR A 143 6.62 4.31 -1.26
N GLY A 144 5.34 4.41 -0.88
CA GLY A 144 4.88 3.94 0.42
C GLY A 144 5.64 4.60 1.58
N TYR A 145 6.36 5.70 1.38
CA TYR A 145 7.30 6.27 2.35
C TYR A 145 8.44 5.34 2.81
N HIS A 146 8.74 4.28 2.04
CA HIS A 146 9.90 3.43 2.30
C HIS A 146 11.19 4.21 2.04
N PRO A 147 12.19 4.20 2.96
CA PRO A 147 13.43 4.95 2.82
C PRO A 147 14.13 4.76 1.48
N ASP A 148 14.38 3.51 1.07
CA ASP A 148 15.07 3.24 -0.21
C ASP A 148 14.32 3.76 -1.45
N ARG A 149 12.99 3.76 -1.43
CA ARG A 149 12.19 4.30 -2.55
C ARG A 149 12.18 5.82 -2.55
N LEU A 150 12.21 6.44 -1.36
CA LEU A 150 12.39 7.88 -1.23
C LEU A 150 13.79 8.29 -1.71
N ASP A 151 14.84 7.55 -1.34
CA ASP A 151 16.22 7.81 -1.76
C ASP A 151 16.40 7.61 -3.26
N ALA A 152 15.80 6.57 -3.84
CA ALA A 152 15.77 6.40 -5.30
C ALA A 152 15.07 7.59 -6.00
N LEU A 153 13.98 8.11 -5.42
CA LEU A 153 13.29 9.27 -5.97
C LEU A 153 14.11 10.57 -5.80
N ARG A 154 14.83 10.72 -4.69
CA ARG A 154 15.79 11.82 -4.46
C ARG A 154 16.89 11.80 -5.53
N ALA A 155 17.48 10.64 -5.78
CA ALA A 155 18.51 10.48 -6.81
C ALA A 155 18.01 10.87 -8.20
N VAL A 156 16.78 10.50 -8.57
CA VAL A 156 16.16 10.92 -9.84
C VAL A 156 15.97 12.45 -9.90
N ALA A 157 15.57 13.08 -8.80
CA ALA A 157 15.47 14.54 -8.74
C ALA A 157 16.83 15.23 -8.91
N GLU A 158 17.89 14.67 -8.31
CA GLU A 158 19.27 15.15 -8.48
C GLU A 158 19.78 14.99 -9.91
N GLU A 159 19.55 13.83 -10.53
CA GLU A 159 19.93 13.55 -11.92
C GLU A 159 19.21 14.45 -12.94
N THR A 160 17.96 14.82 -12.65
CA THR A 160 17.18 15.72 -13.52
C THR A 160 17.85 17.10 -13.62
N GLY A 161 18.39 17.62 -12.51
CA GLY A 161 19.10 18.89 -12.44
C GLY A 161 18.28 20.14 -12.80
N GLY A 162 18.90 21.31 -12.65
CA GLY A 162 18.29 22.61 -12.92
C GLY A 162 17.00 22.88 -12.13
N ALA A 163 16.21 23.84 -12.60
CA ALA A 163 14.99 24.26 -11.89
C ALA A 163 13.99 23.10 -11.66
N ALA A 164 13.87 22.18 -12.62
CA ALA A 164 12.98 21.03 -12.48
C ALA A 164 13.45 20.04 -11.40
N GLY A 165 14.76 19.79 -11.30
CA GLY A 165 15.32 18.97 -10.23
C GLY A 165 15.22 19.64 -8.86
N ASP A 166 15.43 20.96 -8.80
CA ASP A 166 15.27 21.73 -7.56
C ASP A 166 13.83 21.75 -7.07
N ASP A 167 12.85 21.99 -7.96
CA ASP A 167 11.42 21.92 -7.64
C ASP A 167 11.02 20.51 -7.17
N ALA A 168 11.55 19.46 -7.81
CA ALA A 168 11.26 18.09 -7.43
C ALA A 168 11.80 17.75 -6.03
N ARG A 169 13.01 18.22 -5.70
CA ARG A 169 13.63 18.04 -4.37
C ARG A 169 12.85 18.79 -3.30
N ASP A 170 12.53 20.06 -3.54
CA ASP A 170 11.76 20.88 -2.59
C ASP A 170 10.37 20.30 -2.32
N LEU A 171 9.70 19.82 -3.38
CA LEU A 171 8.43 19.15 -3.24
C LEU A 171 8.57 17.83 -2.47
N LEU A 172 9.58 17.02 -2.76
CA LEU A 172 9.79 15.73 -2.10
C LEU A 172 10.05 15.92 -0.60
N GLU A 173 11.04 16.74 -0.22
CA GLU A 173 11.37 16.97 1.19
C GLU A 173 10.21 17.60 1.95
N GLY A 174 9.53 18.59 1.35
CA GLY A 174 8.36 19.20 1.94
C GLY A 174 7.20 18.23 2.18
N LEU A 175 6.97 17.28 1.27
CA LEU A 175 5.91 16.28 1.41
C LEU A 175 6.26 15.18 2.43
N VAL A 176 7.54 14.79 2.52
CA VAL A 176 8.02 13.85 3.55
C VAL A 176 7.89 14.49 4.93
N ALA A 177 8.37 15.72 5.10
CA ALA A 177 8.21 16.47 6.35
C ALA A 177 6.73 16.64 6.73
N LEU A 178 5.86 16.92 5.76
CA LEU A 178 4.42 17.01 6.00
C LEU A 178 3.83 15.67 6.46
N GLN A 179 4.23 14.55 5.85
CA GLN A 179 3.74 13.23 6.26
C GLN A 179 4.12 12.92 7.72
N ALA A 180 5.37 13.18 8.10
CA ALA A 180 5.85 13.03 9.47
C ALA A 180 5.02 13.90 10.45
N ALA A 181 4.91 15.19 10.14
CA ALA A 181 4.18 16.15 10.98
C ALA A 181 2.68 15.80 11.13
N LEU A 182 2.06 15.22 10.10
CA LEU A 182 0.68 14.72 10.16
C LEU A 182 0.58 13.48 11.05
N GLY A 183 1.54 12.55 10.96
CA GLY A 183 1.59 11.35 11.80
C GLY A 183 1.76 11.66 13.29
N GLU A 184 2.61 12.64 13.62
CA GLU A 184 2.81 13.09 15.00
C GLU A 184 1.59 13.75 15.64
N ARG A 185 0.75 14.41 14.83
CA ARG A 185 -0.37 15.25 15.31
C ARG A 185 -1.73 14.56 15.19
N ALA A 186 -1.80 13.37 14.61
CA ALA A 186 -3.04 12.65 14.41
C ALA A 186 -3.17 11.48 15.40
N ASP A 187 -4.31 11.37 16.06
CA ASP A 187 -4.66 10.21 16.90
C ASP A 187 -5.10 8.99 16.07
N ALA A 188 -5.13 9.14 14.74
CA ALA A 188 -5.55 8.14 13.77
C ALA A 188 -4.57 8.11 12.58
N ALA A 189 -4.59 7.03 11.80
CA ALA A 189 -3.78 6.98 10.58
C ALA A 189 -4.23 8.10 9.63
N VAL A 190 -3.30 8.81 9.00
CA VAL A 190 -3.65 9.95 8.14
C VAL A 190 -4.49 9.49 6.94
N SER A 191 -4.36 8.23 6.51
CA SER A 191 -5.14 7.66 5.42
C SER A 191 -5.34 6.14 5.54
N GLU A 192 -6.25 5.58 4.76
CA GLU A 192 -6.41 4.11 4.63
C GLU A 192 -5.12 3.43 4.14
N THR A 193 -4.38 4.07 3.24
CA THR A 193 -3.08 3.58 2.76
C THR A 193 -2.06 3.53 3.87
N GLU A 194 -2.00 4.55 4.71
CA GLU A 194 -1.11 4.56 5.87
C GLU A 194 -1.50 3.50 6.90
N LEU A 195 -2.79 3.31 7.15
CA LEU A 195 -3.26 2.25 8.05
C LEU A 195 -2.80 0.87 7.54
N LEU A 196 -2.92 0.61 6.24
CA LEU A 196 -2.41 -0.64 5.63
C LEU A 196 -0.90 -0.77 5.79
N ARG A 197 -0.14 0.31 5.59
CA ARG A 197 1.31 0.33 5.75
C ARG A 197 1.71 0.00 7.19
N VAL A 198 1.10 0.66 8.17
CA VAL A 198 1.34 0.41 9.60
C VAL A 198 0.98 -1.04 9.96
N ALA A 199 -0.19 -1.53 9.54
CA ALA A 199 -0.59 -2.92 9.76
C ALA A 199 0.37 -3.93 9.12
N THR A 200 0.88 -3.63 7.92
CA THR A 200 1.87 -4.46 7.23
C THR A 200 3.18 -4.56 8.02
N ARG A 201 3.63 -3.47 8.65
CA ARG A 201 4.82 -3.50 9.52
C ARG A 201 4.61 -4.33 10.77
N HIS A 202 3.44 -4.22 11.42
CA HIS A 202 3.11 -5.09 12.56
C HIS A 202 3.08 -6.56 12.15
N LEU A 203 2.50 -6.88 11.00
CA LEU A 203 2.52 -8.25 10.46
C LEU A 203 3.94 -8.73 10.16
N ALA A 204 4.79 -7.87 9.58
CA ALA A 204 6.18 -8.20 9.28
C ALA A 204 6.99 -8.50 10.54
N ALA A 205 6.76 -7.74 11.61
CA ALA A 205 7.43 -7.92 12.90
C ALA A 205 6.85 -9.12 13.68
N THR A 206 5.53 -9.33 13.62
CA THR A 206 4.81 -10.37 14.37
C THR A 206 3.85 -11.11 13.44
N PRO A 207 4.31 -12.16 12.73
CA PRO A 207 3.48 -12.88 11.76
C PRO A 207 2.22 -13.53 12.36
N ALA A 208 2.24 -13.88 13.65
CA ALA A 208 1.10 -14.44 14.39
C ALA A 208 -0.14 -13.52 14.38
N VAL A 209 0.04 -12.21 14.15
CA VAL A 209 -1.06 -11.24 13.96
C VAL A 209 -2.00 -11.67 12.84
N TRP A 210 -1.48 -12.33 11.79
CA TRP A 210 -2.32 -12.87 10.73
C TRP A 210 -3.26 -13.96 11.24
N GLU A 211 -2.72 -14.98 11.94
CA GLU A 211 -3.51 -16.10 12.46
C GLU A 211 -4.53 -15.63 13.50
N ALA A 212 -4.17 -14.64 14.32
CA ALA A 212 -5.10 -14.02 15.27
C ALA A 212 -6.26 -13.27 14.58
N ALA A 213 -6.01 -12.63 13.43
CA ALA A 213 -7.04 -11.95 12.64
C ALA A 213 -7.87 -12.91 11.77
N TYR A 214 -7.22 -13.92 11.21
CA TYR A 214 -7.76 -14.79 10.17
C TYR A 214 -7.35 -16.27 10.36
N PRO A 215 -7.82 -16.94 11.42
CA PRO A 215 -7.34 -18.26 11.83
C PRO A 215 -7.60 -19.37 10.80
N GLU A 216 -8.67 -19.23 10.01
CA GLU A 216 -9.11 -20.24 9.05
C GLU A 216 -8.70 -19.91 7.60
N ILE A 217 -8.07 -18.75 7.36
CA ILE A 217 -7.77 -18.28 6.00
C ILE A 217 -6.45 -18.89 5.53
N GLU A 218 -6.54 -19.67 4.46
CA GLU A 218 -5.42 -20.36 3.80
C GLU A 218 -4.99 -19.64 2.52
N THR A 219 -5.89 -18.86 1.90
CA THR A 219 -5.61 -18.15 0.64
C THR A 219 -6.04 -16.68 0.71
N LEU A 220 -5.19 -15.79 0.21
CA LEU A 220 -5.46 -14.38 0.00
C LEU A 220 -5.45 -14.06 -1.50
N SER A 221 -6.59 -13.63 -2.03
CA SER A 221 -6.66 -13.06 -3.38
C SER A 221 -6.95 -11.58 -3.35
N VAL A 222 -6.14 -10.78 -4.05
CA VAL A 222 -6.43 -9.37 -4.30
C VAL A 222 -6.83 -9.21 -5.75
N ALA A 223 -8.09 -8.82 -6.01
CA ALA A 223 -8.65 -8.81 -7.35
C ALA A 223 -9.20 -7.45 -7.78
N GLY A 224 -9.10 -7.15 -9.08
CA GLY A 224 -9.65 -5.93 -9.67
C GLY A 224 -8.76 -4.70 -9.52
N VAL A 225 -7.49 -4.91 -9.19
CA VAL A 225 -6.46 -3.87 -9.08
C VAL A 225 -6.15 -3.34 -10.48
N SER A 226 -6.39 -2.04 -10.69
CA SER A 226 -6.04 -1.36 -11.95
C SER A 226 -4.68 -0.65 -11.89
N MET A 227 -4.21 -0.34 -10.67
CA MET A 227 -2.93 0.27 -10.36
C MET A 227 -2.44 -0.39 -9.07
N LEU A 228 -1.21 -0.89 -9.08
CA LEU A 228 -0.57 -1.45 -7.90
C LEU A 228 0.24 -0.32 -7.24
N THR A 229 -0.10 0.01 -6.00
CA THR A 229 0.68 0.96 -5.19
C THR A 229 1.78 0.22 -4.45
N ALA A 230 2.85 0.94 -4.09
CA ALA A 230 3.93 0.44 -3.26
C ALA A 230 3.42 -0.27 -2.00
N THR A 231 2.49 0.37 -1.27
CA THR A 231 1.92 -0.21 -0.04
C THR A 231 1.16 -1.52 -0.27
N VAL A 232 0.45 -1.66 -1.39
CA VAL A 232 -0.26 -2.91 -1.69
C VAL A 232 0.73 -4.00 -2.08
N GLU A 233 1.78 -3.66 -2.84
CA GLU A 233 2.87 -4.58 -3.12
C GLU A 233 3.55 -5.06 -1.82
N ASP A 234 3.88 -4.14 -0.91
CA ASP A 234 4.52 -4.46 0.36
C ASP A 234 3.66 -5.38 1.22
N PHE A 235 2.37 -5.11 1.27
CA PHE A 235 1.40 -5.96 1.96
C PHE A 235 1.40 -7.38 1.38
N LEU A 236 1.30 -7.53 0.05
CA LEU A 236 1.29 -8.83 -0.62
C LEU A 236 2.59 -9.61 -0.38
N ARG A 237 3.74 -8.95 -0.52
CA ARG A 237 5.05 -9.56 -0.25
C ARG A 237 5.17 -9.97 1.22
N THR A 238 4.72 -9.12 2.15
CA THR A 238 4.78 -9.43 3.58
C THR A 238 3.96 -10.67 3.92
N VAL A 239 2.68 -10.72 3.53
CA VAL A 239 1.84 -11.89 3.81
C VAL A 239 2.48 -13.14 3.22
N SER A 240 2.93 -13.06 1.97
CA SER A 240 3.47 -14.20 1.24
C SER A 240 4.80 -14.72 1.77
N VAL A 241 5.63 -13.86 2.37
CA VAL A 241 6.95 -14.23 2.89
C VAL A 241 6.89 -14.58 4.39
N ARG A 242 5.97 -13.96 5.14
CA ARG A 242 5.92 -14.07 6.60
C ARG A 242 4.88 -15.07 7.11
N THR A 243 3.94 -15.48 6.27
CA THR A 243 2.85 -16.40 6.65
C THR A 243 2.81 -17.62 5.72
N ALA A 244 2.03 -18.64 6.09
CA ALA A 244 1.77 -19.80 5.25
C ALA A 244 0.64 -19.58 4.23
N VAL A 245 0.12 -18.36 4.10
CA VAL A 245 -1.02 -18.06 3.21
C VAL A 245 -0.59 -18.01 1.76
N ASP A 246 -1.34 -18.71 0.91
CA ASP A 246 -1.20 -18.63 -0.53
C ASP A 246 -1.71 -17.28 -1.05
N VAL A 247 -0.83 -16.45 -1.60
CA VAL A 247 -1.16 -15.10 -2.07
C VAL A 247 -1.27 -15.06 -3.60
N SER A 248 -2.35 -14.47 -4.11
CA SER A 248 -2.59 -14.26 -5.54
C SER A 248 -3.09 -12.86 -5.87
N LEU A 249 -2.44 -12.19 -6.82
CA LEU A 249 -2.82 -10.89 -7.37
C LEU A 249 -3.49 -11.06 -8.75
N TYR A 250 -4.75 -10.65 -8.87
CA TYR A 250 -5.52 -10.72 -10.10
C TYR A 250 -5.64 -9.33 -10.74
N LEU A 251 -4.95 -9.19 -11.87
CA LEU A 251 -4.87 -7.98 -12.65
C LEU A 251 -5.81 -8.01 -13.85
N ARG A 252 -6.28 -6.83 -14.27
CA ARG A 252 -7.13 -6.70 -15.46
C ARG A 252 -6.31 -6.92 -16.73
N ALA A 253 -6.92 -7.47 -17.77
CA ALA A 253 -6.24 -7.71 -19.05
C ALA A 253 -5.59 -6.45 -19.65
N GLY A 254 -6.23 -5.27 -19.51
CA GLY A 254 -5.73 -4.03 -20.11
C GLY A 254 -4.52 -3.39 -19.41
N SER A 255 -4.40 -3.50 -18.08
CA SER A 255 -3.29 -2.90 -17.32
C SER A 255 -2.35 -3.91 -16.68
N GLY A 256 -2.78 -5.18 -16.62
CA GLY A 256 -2.08 -6.25 -15.93
C GLY A 256 -0.72 -6.64 -16.50
N PRO A 257 -0.52 -6.70 -17.84
CA PRO A 257 0.79 -7.03 -18.40
C PRO A 257 1.89 -6.05 -17.95
N ALA A 258 1.61 -4.74 -18.02
CA ALA A 258 2.56 -3.72 -17.61
C ALA A 258 2.89 -3.78 -16.11
N ILE A 259 1.88 -4.00 -15.26
CA ILE A 259 2.08 -4.15 -13.81
C ILE A 259 2.87 -5.42 -13.49
N ALA A 260 2.57 -6.54 -14.15
CA ALA A 260 3.29 -7.80 -13.96
C ALA A 260 4.76 -7.68 -14.37
N ASP A 261 5.05 -7.00 -15.49
CA ASP A 261 6.41 -6.72 -15.93
C ASP A 261 7.16 -5.80 -14.97
N GLN A 262 6.50 -4.77 -14.45
CA GLN A 262 7.08 -3.89 -13.43
C GLN A 262 7.47 -4.68 -12.17
N LEU A 263 6.59 -5.54 -11.69
CA LEU A 263 6.84 -6.37 -10.50
C LEU A 263 8.04 -7.30 -10.68
N ARG A 264 8.17 -7.95 -11.84
CA ARG A 264 9.30 -8.86 -12.13
C ARG A 264 10.63 -8.11 -12.29
N ARG A 265 10.60 -6.86 -12.74
CA ARG A 265 11.80 -6.02 -12.88
C ARG A 265 12.22 -5.36 -11.57
N ALA A 266 11.36 -5.33 -10.56
CA ALA A 266 11.70 -4.79 -9.25
C ALA A 266 12.71 -5.73 -8.55
N ASP A 267 13.99 -5.40 -8.69
CA ASP A 267 15.16 -6.15 -8.20
C ASP A 267 15.52 -5.80 -6.74
N ALA A 268 14.63 -5.09 -6.04
CA ALA A 268 14.88 -4.71 -4.65
C ALA A 268 14.63 -5.92 -3.73
N ALA A 269 15.60 -6.23 -2.87
CA ALA A 269 15.37 -7.10 -1.72
C ALA A 269 14.17 -6.54 -0.96
N PHE A 270 13.13 -7.35 -0.79
CA PHE A 270 11.92 -6.91 -0.10
C PHE A 270 12.24 -6.70 1.37
N ASP A 271 12.35 -5.45 1.79
CA ASP A 271 12.29 -5.05 3.19
C ASP A 271 10.97 -4.32 3.42
N PRO A 272 10.08 -4.81 4.31
CA PRO A 272 8.91 -4.05 4.72
C PRO A 272 9.28 -2.75 5.46
N GLY A 273 10.56 -2.61 5.87
CA GLY A 273 11.20 -1.38 6.33
C GLY A 273 10.67 -0.83 7.66
N VAL A 274 11.42 0.15 8.18
CA VAL A 274 10.97 1.10 9.20
C VAL A 274 10.82 2.44 8.46
N ASP A 275 9.69 3.14 8.59
CA ASP A 275 9.51 4.40 7.84
C ASP A 275 10.51 5.46 8.33
N VAL A 276 10.72 6.46 7.48
CA VAL A 276 11.16 7.77 7.96
C VAL A 276 10.04 8.29 8.87
N SER A 277 10.32 8.35 10.18
CA SER A 277 9.43 8.93 11.20
C SER A 277 9.54 10.44 11.16
#